data_AF-A0A3C2DEX6-F1
#
_entry.id   AF-A0A3C2DEX6-F1
#
_cell.length_a   1.000
_cell.length_b   1.000
_cell.length_c   1.000
_cell.angle_alpha   90.00
_cell.angle_beta   90.00
_cell.angle_gamma   90.00
#
_symmetry.space_group_name_H-M   'P 1'
#
loop_
_entity.id
_entity.type
_entity.pdbx_description
1 polymer ?
#
loop_
_entity_poly.entity_id
_entity_poly.type
_entity_poly.pdbx_seq_one_letter_code
_entity_poly.pdbx_strand_id
1 'polypeptide(L)' 'IDILVANAGGPTPGTFASTGLNLYPAALQLNLLAHVRMCKALIPAMQERGWGRV' A
#
# COMPACT_ATOMS: atom_id res chain seq x y z
N ILE A 1 9.33 -5.12 14.42
CA ILE A 1 9.49 -4.63 13.03
C ILE A 1 9.94 -3.19 13.11
N ASP A 2 11.19 -2.87 12.81
CA ASP A 2 11.72 -1.51 13.00
C ASP A 2 11.57 -0.64 11.75
N ILE A 3 11.58 -1.28 10.57
CA ILE A 3 11.39 -0.64 9.28
C ILE A 3 10.29 -1.37 8.52
N LEU A 4 9.28 -0.63 8.07
CA LEU A 4 8.26 -1.09 7.13
C LEU A 4 8.57 -0.51 5.76
N VAL A 5 9.03 -1.33 4.81
CA VAL A 5 9.09 -0.89 3.41
C VAL A 5 7.71 -1.15 2.79
N ALA A 6 6.85 -0.13 2.87
CA ALA A 6 5.52 -0.20 2.27
C ALA A 6 5.65 -0.01 0.75
N ASN A 7 5.96 -1.11 0.05
CA ASN A 7 6.09 -1.14 -1.40
C ASN A 7 5.30 -2.33 -1.95
N ALA A 8 4.55 -2.08 -3.02
CA ALA A 8 3.90 -3.11 -3.83
C ALA A 8 4.37 -3.01 -5.28
N GLY A 9 4.18 -4.09 -6.04
CA GLY A 9 4.35 -4.04 -7.50
C GLY A 9 3.34 -3.09 -8.15
N GLY A 10 3.61 -2.68 -9.39
CA GLY A 10 2.68 -1.88 -10.18
C GLY A 10 1.42 -2.67 -10.60
N PRO A 11 0.32 -1.99 -10.92
CA PRO A 11 -0.83 -2.64 -11.54
C PRO A 11 -0.46 -3.12 -12.96
N THR A 12 -1.31 -3.96 -13.56
CA THR A 12 -1.13 -4.36 -14.97
C THR A 12 -0.94 -3.13 -15.87
N PRO A 13 0.06 -3.10 -16.76
CA PRO A 13 0.32 -1.96 -17.63
C PRO A 13 -0.89 -1.60 -18.48
N GLY A 14 -1.09 -0.31 -18.72
CA GLY A 14 -2.19 0.20 -19.52
C GLY A 14 -2.20 1.72 -19.62
N THR A 15 -3.13 2.23 -20.41
CA THR A 15 -3.43 3.66 -20.54
C THR A 15 -4.85 3.92 -20.07
N PHE A 16 -5.24 5.19 -19.99
CA PHE A 16 -6.63 5.57 -19.72
C PHE A 16 -7.63 4.92 -20.68
N ALA A 17 -7.31 4.85 -21.98
CA ALA A 17 -8.21 4.28 -22.98
C ALA A 17 -8.28 2.74 -22.95
N SER A 18 -7.19 2.08 -22.53
CA SER A 18 -7.09 0.61 -22.57
C SER A 18 -7.40 -0.08 -21.23
N THR A 19 -7.47 0.68 -20.14
CA THR A 19 -7.73 0.13 -18.81
C THR A 19 -9.22 0.04 -18.55
N GLY A 20 -9.75 -1.19 -18.51
CA GLY A 20 -11.14 -1.43 -18.15
C GLY A 20 -11.45 -0.95 -16.73
N LEU A 21 -12.63 -0.35 -16.53
CA LEU A 21 -13.07 0.16 -15.22
C LEU A 21 -13.03 -0.90 -14.11
N ASN A 22 -13.25 -2.16 -14.46
CA ASN A 22 -13.20 -3.30 -13.54
C ASN A 22 -11.79 -3.63 -13.01
N LEU A 23 -10.73 -3.09 -13.62
CA LEU A 23 -9.34 -3.33 -13.18
C LEU A 23 -8.87 -2.32 -12.11
N TYR A 24 -9.51 -1.15 -12.03
CA TYR A 24 -9.16 -0.11 -11.05
C TYR A 24 -9.30 -0.54 -9.60
N PRO A 25 -10.35 -1.27 -9.18
CA PRO A 25 -10.45 -1.75 -7.80
C PRO A 25 -9.24 -2.56 -7.37
N ALA A 26 -8.76 -3.50 -8.21
CA ALA A 26 -7.59 -4.32 -7.88
C ALA A 26 -6.31 -3.47 -7.79
N ALA A 27 -6.12 -2.53 -8.72
CA ALA A 27 -4.99 -1.59 -8.71
C ALA A 27 -4.99 -0.72 -7.44
N LEU A 28 -6.15 -0.19 -7.03
CA LEU A 28 -6.28 0.61 -5.81
C LEU A 28 -6.10 -0.22 -4.54
N GLN A 29 -6.60 -1.46 -4.52
CA GLN A 29 -6.39 -2.38 -3.40
C GLN A 29 -4.90 -2.65 -3.18
N LEU A 30 -4.16 -2.94 -4.26
CA LEU A 30 -2.73 -3.24 -4.21
C LEU A 30 -1.89 -1.99 -3.88
N ASN A 31 -2.10 -0.90 -4.61
CA ASN A 31 -1.18 0.24 -4.59
C ASN A 31 -1.50 1.28 -3.52
N LEU A 32 -2.73 1.32 -3.01
CA LEU A 32 -3.14 2.28 -1.98
C LEU A 32 -3.54 1.58 -0.69
N LEU A 33 -4.57 0.72 -0.76
CA LEU A 33 -5.18 0.19 0.46
C LEU A 33 -4.28 -0.81 1.19
N ALA A 34 -3.45 -1.57 0.48
CA ALA A 34 -2.45 -2.43 1.12
C ALA A 34 -1.48 -1.63 1.99
N HIS A 35 -0.96 -0.50 1.49
CA HIS A 35 -0.07 0.40 2.23
C HIS A 35 -0.75 0.97 3.47
N VAL A 36 -1.98 1.47 3.32
CA VAL A 36 -2.77 1.97 4.47
C VAL A 36 -2.99 0.88 5.53
N ARG A 37 -3.28 -0.36 5.11
CA ARG A 37 -3.47 -1.49 6.04
C ARG A 37 -2.18 -1.84 6.78
N MET A 38 -1.04 -1.86 6.09
CA MET A 38 0.27 -2.08 6.73
C MET A 38 0.59 -0.99 7.76
N CYS A 39 0.38 0.29 7.40
CA CYS A 39 0.54 1.41 8.31
C CYS A 39 -0.38 1.29 9.54
N LYS A 40 -1.67 0.99 9.33
CA LYS A 40 -2.63 0.77 10.43
C LYS A 40 -2.21 -0.35 11.37
N ALA A 41 -1.60 -1.41 10.84
CA ALA A 41 -1.17 -2.55 11.63
C ALA A 41 0.12 -2.29 12.43
N LEU A 42 1.06 -1.51 11.87
CA LEU A 42 2.43 -1.44 12.40
C LEU A 42 2.80 -0.11 13.07
N ILE A 43 2.18 1.00 12.68
CA ILE A 43 2.48 2.32 13.25
C ILE A 43 2.13 2.41 14.75
N PRO A 44 1.01 1.87 15.26
CA PRO A 44 0.69 1.98 16.69
C PRO A 44 1.82 1.43 17.59
N ALA A 45 2.34 0.24 17.29
CA ALA A 45 3.45 -0.35 18.03
C ALA A 45 4.77 0.45 17.84
N MET A 46 4.97 1.10 16.69
CA MET A 46 6.10 2.04 16.49
C MET A 46 5.98 3.27 17.40
N GLN A 47 4.78 3.82 17.54
CA GLN A 47 4.50 4.97 18.41
C GLN A 47 4.68 4.61 19.88
N GLU A 48 4.15 3.47 20.33
CA GLU A 48 4.26 2.99 21.72
C GLU A 48 5.72 2.86 22.19
N ARG A 49 6.62 2.39 21.33
CA ARG A 49 8.06 2.30 21.66
C ARG A 49 8.86 3.57 21.34
N GLY A 50 8.24 4.59 20.75
CA GLY A 50 8.91 5.83 20.34
C GLY A 50 9.87 5.67 19.15
N TRP A 51 9.82 4.56 18.41
CA TRP A 51 10.70 4.31 17.25
C TRP A 51 10.02 3.48 16.17
N GLY A 52 10.25 3.88 14.93
CA GLY A 52 9.91 3.12 13.73
C GLY A 52 10.16 3.97 12.49
N ARG A 53 10.38 3.29 11.37
CA ARG A 53 10.46 3.93 10.05
C ARG A 53 9.52 3.23 9.09
N VAL A 54 8.79 4.04 8.32
CA VAL A 54 8.04 3.60 7.14
C VAL A 54 8.73 4.22 5.93
#